data_AF-A0A9P0T534-F1
#
_entry.id   AF-A0A9P0T534-F1
#
_cell.length_a   1.000
_cell.length_b   1.000
_cell.length_c   1.000
_cell.angle_alpha   90.00
_cell.angle_beta   90.00
_cell.angle_gamma   90.00
#
_symmetry.space_group_name_H-M   'P 1'
#
loop_
_entity.id
_entity.type
_entity.pdbx_description
1 polymer ?
#
loop_
_entity_poly.entity_id
_entity_poly.type
_entity_poly.pdbx_seq_one_letter_code
_entity_poly.pdbx_strand_id
1 'polypeptide(L)'
;MQHQSPSVGLYILLSSIEFQHFIQHNAPTNKHNETVNRNTVEIHIARHMHKVYPKLPINIALLYYKGIPMIHALSSINSILHGMSTYQMQESIESFDTWPELVQKLCIWVIFSQPRYDKREFLLTIWQKTNYSSIRAEIFKKSMRSLCFYKDIEFNVKCNYIVMINEEWQFLQFLMDNLRKDESLIVDKFPYYFQRLSRMNASNFCLKSYQIMKNFTFQCKIFPRKPLIYYFGGELHLVDSDLLAVMVNDIITERLWTTKMNNHHLDVVKSCLYTSNVDAEQMVSFRKIIGPIFEKAYEIWDTKIVNCQLVQLNINHIVTLMNEQYQSYLDSKSNFSPSVLTVLLESLENNLSVKENYMMIRSLKLSVEYFKILSKANAIVKFDENTFDQTSLPLAKMCINVFCDDVLIYGNSIWRLFYHALQEMLDRFDVKKRTQYKIYNFMLDLSTELTPEQNYHVHVLIFELTLYKPDNFMHYLFGFDSDDNDDEGQEKLLTRIKTHHSIKVKAYHSKCVLRHVYDLYYEKFKYV
;
A
#
# COMPACT_ATOMS: atom_id res chain seq x y z
N MET A 1 -58.52 16.19 31.49
CA MET A 1 -57.93 17.21 30.59
C MET A 1 -57.64 18.47 31.40
N GLN A 2 -56.64 19.26 30.97
CA GLN A 2 -56.28 20.61 31.45
C GLN A 2 -55.27 20.69 32.61
N HIS A 3 -53.98 20.65 32.27
CA HIS A 3 -52.97 21.67 32.64
C HIS A 3 -51.67 21.50 31.81
N GLN A 4 -51.76 21.07 30.54
CA GLN A 4 -50.60 20.92 29.65
C GLN A 4 -50.24 22.20 28.86
N SER A 5 -50.85 23.35 29.18
CA SER A 5 -50.63 24.61 28.45
C SER A 5 -50.60 25.91 29.31
N PRO A 6 -50.00 26.00 30.50
CA PRO A 6 -49.62 27.31 31.08
C PRO A 6 -48.16 27.71 30.79
N SER A 7 -47.30 26.76 30.42
CA SER A 7 -45.85 26.96 30.46
C SER A 7 -45.31 27.89 29.37
N VAL A 8 -45.88 27.89 28.15
CA VAL A 8 -45.42 28.79 27.08
C VAL A 8 -45.69 30.25 27.49
N GLY A 9 -46.79 30.51 28.18
CA GLY A 9 -47.08 31.81 28.79
C GLY A 9 -46.09 32.16 29.89
N LEU A 10 -45.74 31.23 30.79
CA LEU A 10 -44.74 31.47 31.84
C LEU A 10 -43.34 31.81 31.27
N TYR A 11 -42.94 31.24 30.14
CA TYR A 11 -41.66 31.56 29.48
C TYR A 11 -41.64 32.94 28.81
N ILE A 12 -42.80 33.52 28.53
CA ILE A 12 -42.98 34.85 27.90
C ILE A 12 -43.24 35.93 28.95
N LEU A 13 -43.86 35.59 30.08
CA LEU A 13 -44.36 36.53 31.08
C LEU A 13 -43.40 36.82 32.24
N LEU A 14 -42.45 35.92 32.54
CA LEU A 14 -41.50 36.11 33.64
C LEU A 14 -40.25 36.86 33.17
N SER A 15 -39.75 37.77 34.00
CA SER A 15 -38.43 38.37 33.76
C SER A 15 -37.32 37.31 33.85
N SER A 16 -36.15 37.58 33.25
CA SER A 16 -35.00 36.68 33.28
C SER A 16 -34.65 36.21 34.71
N ILE A 17 -34.69 37.13 35.69
CA ILE A 17 -34.33 36.86 37.09
C ILE A 17 -35.39 35.99 37.77
N GLU A 18 -36.67 36.32 37.63
CA GLU A 18 -37.77 35.54 38.19
C GLU A 18 -37.80 34.12 37.61
N PHE A 19 -37.53 34.02 36.31
CA PHE A 19 -37.48 32.75 35.63
C PHE A 19 -36.27 31.90 36.03
N GLN A 20 -35.09 32.52 36.22
CA GLN A 20 -33.92 31.82 36.78
C GLN A 20 -34.20 31.29 38.19
N HIS A 21 -34.82 32.10 39.07
CA HIS A 21 -35.23 31.64 40.39
C HIS A 21 -36.24 30.50 40.32
N PHE A 22 -37.23 30.59 39.41
CA PHE A 22 -38.20 29.53 39.18
C PHE A 22 -37.52 28.22 38.74
N ILE A 23 -36.56 28.29 37.81
CA ILE A 23 -35.81 27.12 37.36
C ILE A 23 -34.98 26.53 38.51
N GLN A 24 -34.27 27.36 39.27
CA GLN A 24 -33.44 26.89 40.38
C GLN A 24 -34.27 26.25 41.50
N HIS A 25 -35.44 26.82 41.82
CA HIS A 25 -36.35 26.28 42.82
C HIS A 25 -36.92 24.91 42.43
N ASN A 26 -37.15 24.69 41.13
CA ASN A 26 -37.70 23.43 40.60
C ASN A 26 -36.61 22.48 40.08
N ALA A 27 -35.33 22.77 40.33
CA ALA A 27 -34.24 21.91 39.91
C ALA A 27 -34.26 20.59 40.72
N PRO A 28 -34.07 19.43 40.07
CA PRO A 28 -34.11 18.16 40.77
C PRO A 28 -32.97 18.05 41.79
N THR A 29 -33.31 17.65 43.01
CA THR A 29 -32.39 17.58 44.16
C THR A 29 -31.72 16.21 44.34
N ASN A 30 -32.24 15.15 43.71
CA ASN A 30 -31.77 13.76 43.88
C ASN A 30 -31.20 13.14 42.59
N LYS A 31 -30.25 12.19 42.76
CA LYS A 31 -29.71 11.34 41.68
C LYS A 31 -30.83 10.50 41.04
N HIS A 32 -30.72 10.27 39.73
CA HIS A 32 -31.67 9.54 38.86
C HIS A 32 -32.56 8.51 39.58
N ASN A 33 -33.83 8.84 39.78
CA ASN A 33 -34.86 7.86 40.08
C ASN A 33 -35.34 7.24 38.76
N GLU A 34 -35.17 5.93 38.58
CA GLU A 34 -35.49 5.22 37.33
C GLU A 34 -36.99 5.22 36.97
N THR A 35 -37.85 5.75 37.85
CA THR A 35 -39.31 5.86 37.67
C THR A 35 -39.75 7.31 37.47
N VAL A 36 -39.11 8.06 36.56
CA VAL A 36 -39.60 9.41 36.22
C VAL A 36 -40.85 9.31 35.35
N ASN A 37 -41.99 9.66 35.94
CA ASN A 37 -43.25 9.82 35.23
C ASN A 37 -43.07 10.86 34.10
N ARG A 38 -43.39 10.52 32.84
CA ARG A 38 -43.02 11.30 31.63
C ARG A 38 -43.54 12.76 31.59
N ASN A 39 -44.41 13.14 32.53
CA ASN A 39 -45.14 14.40 32.60
C ASN A 39 -44.86 15.21 33.89
N THR A 40 -43.67 15.13 34.48
CA THR A 40 -43.31 16.03 35.58
C THR A 40 -43.02 17.44 35.07
N VAL A 41 -43.28 18.44 35.92
CA VAL A 41 -42.94 19.85 35.67
C VAL A 41 -41.47 20.00 35.30
N GLU A 42 -40.59 19.24 35.96
CA GLU A 42 -39.15 19.22 35.73
C GLU A 42 -38.78 18.78 34.30
N ILE A 43 -39.37 17.68 33.78
CA ILE A 43 -39.15 17.23 32.40
C ILE A 43 -39.63 18.29 31.41
N HIS A 44 -40.76 18.91 31.71
CA HIS A 44 -41.35 19.92 30.83
C HIS A 44 -40.51 21.19 30.77
N ILE A 45 -39.97 21.64 31.91
CA ILE A 45 -38.99 22.72 31.97
C ILE A 45 -37.75 22.33 31.16
N ALA A 46 -37.18 21.15 31.42
CA ALA A 46 -35.98 20.67 30.74
C ALA A 46 -36.09 20.69 29.21
N ARG A 47 -37.25 20.29 28.66
CA ARG A 47 -37.51 20.27 27.22
C ARG A 47 -37.69 21.66 26.59
N HIS A 48 -38.01 22.68 27.39
CA HIS A 48 -38.44 24.00 26.88
C HIS A 48 -37.56 25.17 27.32
N MET A 49 -36.51 24.94 28.12
CA MET A 49 -35.56 25.99 28.56
C MET A 49 -34.99 26.84 27.42
N HIS A 50 -34.87 26.29 26.19
CA HIS A 50 -34.38 27.05 25.03
C HIS A 50 -35.34 28.13 24.51
N LYS A 51 -36.61 28.12 24.91
CA LYS A 51 -37.63 29.09 24.46
C LYS A 51 -37.58 30.41 25.23
N VAL A 52 -36.75 30.47 26.27
CA VAL A 52 -36.66 31.58 27.21
C VAL A 52 -35.78 32.68 26.63
N TYR A 53 -36.21 33.93 26.77
CA TYR A 53 -35.46 35.10 26.33
C TYR A 53 -35.29 36.12 27.48
N PRO A 54 -34.07 36.60 27.76
CA PRO A 54 -32.78 36.26 27.14
C PRO A 54 -32.37 34.81 27.40
N LYS A 55 -31.47 34.27 26.56
CA LYS A 55 -31.03 32.87 26.67
C LYS A 55 -30.41 32.59 28.04
N LEU A 56 -30.78 31.46 28.62
CA LEU A 56 -30.27 31.04 29.91
C LEU A 56 -28.78 30.67 29.85
N PRO A 57 -28.03 30.99 30.90
CA PRO A 57 -26.72 30.38 31.16
C PRO A 57 -26.77 28.84 31.18
N ILE A 58 -25.74 28.19 30.64
CA ILE A 58 -25.66 26.72 30.54
C ILE A 58 -25.62 26.02 31.89
N ASN A 59 -24.98 26.62 32.89
CA ASN A 59 -24.91 26.11 34.25
C ASN A 59 -26.32 25.87 34.83
N ILE A 60 -27.30 26.72 34.49
CA ILE A 60 -28.70 26.57 34.89
C ILE A 60 -29.34 25.38 34.19
N ALA A 61 -29.10 25.22 32.88
CA ALA A 61 -29.62 24.07 32.14
C ALA A 61 -29.03 22.73 32.63
N LEU A 62 -27.76 22.75 33.06
CA LEU A 62 -27.08 21.59 33.61
C LEU A 62 -27.59 21.16 34.99
N LEU A 63 -28.29 22.02 35.74
CA LEU A 63 -28.93 21.61 37.00
C LEU A 63 -29.95 20.49 36.78
N TYR A 64 -30.66 20.53 35.64
CA TYR A 64 -31.70 19.56 35.30
C TYR A 64 -31.14 18.23 34.80
N TYR A 65 -29.84 18.20 34.44
CA TYR A 65 -29.15 16.95 34.11
C TYR A 65 -28.99 16.03 35.33
N LYS A 66 -28.90 16.59 36.54
CA LYS A 66 -28.56 15.82 37.76
C LYS A 66 -29.63 14.81 38.19
N GLY A 67 -30.89 14.99 37.77
CA GLY A 67 -32.02 14.14 38.17
C GLY A 67 -32.92 13.64 37.05
N ILE A 68 -32.78 14.15 35.81
CA ILE A 68 -33.65 13.79 34.68
C ILE A 68 -32.83 13.10 33.59
N PRO A 69 -33.36 12.06 32.92
CA PRO A 69 -32.70 11.48 31.75
C PRO A 69 -32.35 12.54 30.69
N MET A 70 -31.09 12.56 30.28
CA MET A 70 -30.50 13.57 29.38
C MET A 70 -31.28 13.78 28.08
N ILE A 71 -31.93 12.74 27.56
CA ILE A 71 -32.75 12.81 26.35
C ILE A 71 -33.85 13.90 26.42
N HIS A 72 -34.29 14.29 27.63
CA HIS A 72 -35.29 15.33 27.82
C HIS A 72 -34.72 16.75 27.87
N ALA A 73 -33.45 16.93 28.25
CA ALA A 73 -32.79 18.24 28.30
C ALA A 73 -31.95 18.53 27.06
N LEU A 74 -31.64 17.51 26.26
CA LEU A 74 -30.68 17.57 25.15
C LEU A 74 -30.97 18.67 24.14
N SER A 75 -32.24 18.80 23.69
CA SER A 75 -32.63 19.84 22.72
C SER A 75 -32.39 21.23 23.29
N SER A 76 -32.78 21.46 24.54
CA SER A 76 -32.61 22.76 25.19
C SER A 76 -31.14 23.10 25.40
N ILE A 77 -30.36 22.15 25.90
CA ILE A 77 -28.91 22.29 26.09
C ILE A 77 -28.24 22.63 24.75
N ASN A 78 -28.58 21.91 23.68
CA ASN A 78 -28.01 22.16 22.36
C ASN A 78 -28.34 23.57 21.84
N SER A 79 -29.61 23.99 21.95
CA SER A 79 -30.03 25.33 21.52
C SER A 79 -29.42 26.47 22.34
N ILE A 80 -29.19 26.25 23.65
CA ILE A 80 -28.49 27.19 24.53
C ILE A 80 -27.03 27.30 24.12
N LEU A 81 -26.33 26.18 23.94
CA LEU A 81 -24.92 26.16 23.49
C LEU A 81 -24.75 26.89 22.15
N HIS A 82 -25.58 26.60 21.15
CA HIS A 82 -25.56 27.31 19.87
C HIS A 82 -25.86 28.81 19.98
N GLY A 83 -26.46 29.23 21.08
CA GLY A 83 -26.81 30.61 21.36
C GLY A 83 -25.77 31.43 22.10
N MET A 84 -24.69 30.81 22.56
CA MET A 84 -23.67 31.50 23.34
C MET A 84 -22.84 32.45 22.49
N SER A 85 -22.56 33.62 23.04
CA SER A 85 -21.49 34.48 22.52
C SER A 85 -20.10 33.90 22.84
N THR A 86 -19.07 34.38 22.15
CA THR A 86 -17.66 34.04 22.44
C THR A 86 -17.31 34.25 23.92
N TYR A 87 -17.75 35.38 24.51
CA TYR A 87 -17.52 35.69 25.91
C TYR A 87 -18.15 34.66 26.85
N GLN A 88 -19.43 34.30 26.62
CA GLN A 88 -20.12 33.29 27.42
C GLN A 88 -19.49 31.89 27.28
N MET A 89 -18.96 31.58 26.09
CA MET A 89 -18.22 30.35 25.86
C MET A 89 -16.91 30.32 26.67
N GLN A 90 -16.17 31.44 26.70
CA GLN A 90 -14.93 31.56 27.46
C GLN A 90 -15.15 31.36 28.96
N GLU A 91 -16.16 32.02 29.54
CA GLU A 91 -16.54 31.81 30.95
C GLU A 91 -16.95 30.35 31.22
N SER A 92 -17.68 29.75 30.26
CA SER A 92 -18.17 28.39 30.40
C SER A 92 -17.05 27.35 30.39
N ILE A 93 -15.95 27.59 29.67
CA ILE A 93 -14.81 26.68 29.56
C ILE A 93 -14.12 26.43 30.90
N GLU A 94 -14.14 27.38 31.83
CA GLU A 94 -13.59 27.18 33.17
C GLU A 94 -14.28 26.06 33.94
N SER A 95 -15.59 25.88 33.71
CA SER A 95 -16.40 24.83 34.33
C SER A 95 -16.54 23.57 33.49
N PHE A 96 -15.93 23.52 32.29
CA PHE A 96 -16.16 22.48 31.28
C PHE A 96 -15.92 21.06 31.80
N ASP A 97 -14.85 20.82 32.55
CA ASP A 97 -14.51 19.48 33.06
C ASP A 97 -15.51 18.95 34.10
N THR A 98 -16.33 19.83 34.70
CA THR A 98 -17.39 19.45 35.64
C THR A 98 -18.68 19.03 34.94
N TRP A 99 -18.79 19.28 33.63
CA TRP A 99 -19.98 18.97 32.87
C TRP A 99 -20.05 17.47 32.53
N PRO A 100 -21.23 16.94 32.22
CA PRO A 100 -21.33 15.58 31.73
C PRO A 100 -20.62 15.39 30.39
N GLU A 101 -19.96 14.26 30.18
CA GLU A 101 -19.15 13.99 28.98
C GLU A 101 -19.91 14.20 27.66
N LEU A 102 -21.20 13.84 27.62
CA LEU A 102 -22.03 14.09 26.43
C LEU A 102 -22.20 15.59 26.14
N VAL A 103 -22.40 16.40 27.18
CA VAL A 103 -22.51 17.87 27.05
C VAL A 103 -21.18 18.47 26.62
N GLN A 104 -20.07 17.98 27.17
CA GLN A 104 -18.72 18.36 26.75
C GLN A 104 -18.51 18.09 25.25
N LYS A 105 -18.90 16.91 24.75
CA LYS A 105 -18.85 16.57 23.32
C LYS A 105 -19.75 17.46 22.46
N LEU A 106 -20.96 17.78 22.93
CA LEU A 106 -21.86 18.71 22.24
C LEU A 106 -21.27 20.12 22.17
N CYS A 107 -20.67 20.59 23.25
CA CYS A 107 -19.99 21.89 23.28
C CYS A 107 -18.85 21.93 22.25
N ILE A 108 -18.02 20.89 22.17
CA ILE A 108 -17.01 20.76 21.09
C ILE A 108 -17.67 20.85 19.71
N TRP A 109 -18.79 20.16 19.49
CA TRP A 109 -19.50 20.21 18.20
C TRP A 109 -19.98 21.63 17.86
N VAL A 110 -20.48 22.36 18.86
CA VAL A 110 -20.92 23.74 18.70
C VAL A 110 -19.73 24.65 18.37
N ILE A 111 -18.60 24.51 19.07
CA ILE A 111 -17.37 25.27 18.77
C ILE A 111 -16.93 25.06 17.32
N PHE A 112 -16.99 23.82 16.81
CA PHE A 112 -16.67 23.54 15.39
C PHE A 112 -17.71 24.12 14.40
N SER A 113 -18.94 24.39 14.84
CA SER A 113 -19.99 24.98 14.00
C SER A 113 -19.96 26.52 13.94
N GLN A 114 -19.22 27.17 14.84
CA GLN A 114 -19.14 28.64 14.92
C GLN A 114 -18.12 29.22 13.90
N PRO A 115 -18.35 30.44 13.39
CA PRO A 115 -17.47 31.09 12.42
C PRO A 115 -16.10 31.51 13.02
N ARG A 116 -15.15 30.59 12.90
CA ARG A 116 -13.67 30.67 12.74
C ARG A 116 -12.77 31.54 13.63
N TYR A 117 -13.14 32.70 14.16
CA TYR A 117 -12.12 33.59 14.74
C TYR A 117 -11.50 33.10 16.07
N ASP A 118 -12.24 32.38 16.93
CA ASP A 118 -11.71 32.00 18.27
C ASP A 118 -11.76 30.49 18.58
N LYS A 119 -12.21 29.65 17.63
CA LYS A 119 -12.44 28.21 17.89
C LYS A 119 -11.18 27.45 18.34
N ARG A 120 -10.01 27.82 17.81
CA ARG A 120 -8.74 27.11 18.09
C ARG A 120 -8.30 27.31 19.52
N GLU A 121 -8.38 28.54 20.03
CA GLU A 121 -7.99 28.87 21.40
C GLU A 121 -8.86 28.11 22.43
N PHE A 122 -10.17 28.05 22.18
CA PHE A 122 -11.08 27.26 23.01
C PHE A 122 -10.73 25.78 23.00
N LEU A 123 -10.52 25.20 21.81
CA LEU A 123 -10.17 23.79 21.70
C LEU A 123 -8.81 23.47 22.31
N LEU A 124 -7.81 24.36 22.20
CA LEU A 124 -6.51 24.24 22.85
C LEU A 124 -6.66 24.25 24.37
N THR A 125 -7.45 25.17 24.91
CA THR A 125 -7.70 25.28 26.35
C THR A 125 -8.36 24.00 26.88
N ILE A 126 -9.40 23.50 26.20
CA ILE A 126 -10.06 22.25 26.55
C ILE A 126 -9.10 21.08 26.46
N TRP A 127 -8.32 20.99 25.36
CA TRP A 127 -7.36 19.92 25.13
C TRP A 127 -6.31 19.83 26.25
N GLN A 128 -5.80 20.97 26.71
CA GLN A 128 -4.78 21.05 27.75
C GLN A 128 -5.34 20.75 29.15
N LYS A 129 -6.53 21.27 29.48
CA LYS A 129 -7.13 21.12 30.82
C LYS A 129 -7.74 19.74 31.07
N THR A 130 -8.38 19.16 30.06
CA THR A 130 -9.18 17.96 30.29
C THR A 130 -8.32 16.72 30.54
N ASN A 131 -8.79 15.85 31.43
CA ASN A 131 -8.20 14.53 31.68
C ASN A 131 -8.94 13.39 30.97
N TYR A 132 -10.05 13.68 30.30
CA TYR A 132 -10.85 12.68 29.60
C TYR A 132 -10.31 12.42 28.19
N SER A 133 -9.68 11.27 27.98
CA SER A 133 -9.17 10.85 26.66
C SER A 133 -10.25 10.80 25.58
N SER A 134 -11.50 10.52 25.96
CA SER A 134 -12.65 10.50 25.04
C SER A 134 -13.04 11.89 24.50
N ILE A 135 -12.79 12.95 25.28
CA ILE A 135 -13.02 14.35 24.89
C ILE A 135 -11.94 14.80 23.93
N ARG A 136 -10.68 14.53 24.28
CA ARG A 136 -9.53 14.75 23.40
C ARG A 136 -9.68 14.00 22.08
N ALA A 137 -10.12 12.74 22.11
CA ALA A 137 -10.42 11.97 20.91
C ALA A 137 -11.51 12.62 20.03
N GLU A 138 -12.54 13.24 20.62
CA GLU A 138 -13.58 13.94 19.86
C GLU A 138 -13.05 15.25 19.23
N ILE A 139 -12.21 16.01 19.94
CA ILE A 139 -11.50 17.18 19.39
C ILE A 139 -10.67 16.74 18.18
N PHE A 140 -9.79 15.74 18.35
CA PHE A 140 -8.93 15.23 17.28
C PHE A 140 -9.74 14.79 16.06
N LYS A 141 -10.78 13.98 16.27
CA LYS A 141 -11.66 13.48 15.20
C LYS A 141 -12.35 14.61 14.44
N LYS A 142 -12.77 15.67 15.12
CA LYS A 142 -13.41 16.84 14.48
C LYS A 142 -12.40 17.70 13.73
N SER A 143 -11.21 17.93 14.30
CA SER A 143 -10.09 18.61 13.60
C SER A 143 -9.70 17.87 12.32
N MET A 144 -9.54 16.54 12.40
CA MET A 144 -9.27 15.70 11.22
C MET A 144 -10.37 15.83 10.16
N ARG A 145 -11.64 15.79 10.56
CA ARG A 145 -12.78 15.93 9.62
C ARG A 145 -12.83 17.31 8.98
N SER A 146 -12.52 18.37 9.74
CA SER A 146 -12.37 19.74 9.24
C SER A 146 -11.33 19.78 8.12
N LEU A 147 -10.15 19.20 8.36
CA LEU A 147 -9.09 19.13 7.36
C LEU A 147 -9.47 18.29 6.13
N CYS A 148 -10.16 17.16 6.32
CA CYS A 148 -10.61 16.30 5.22
C CYS A 148 -11.67 16.99 4.32
N PHE A 149 -12.47 17.91 4.85
CA PHE A 149 -13.51 18.61 4.08
C PHE A 149 -12.90 19.51 2.97
N TYR A 150 -11.67 19.98 3.15
CA TYR A 150 -10.99 20.79 2.13
C TYR A 150 -10.48 19.99 0.92
N LYS A 151 -10.49 18.65 0.98
CA LYS A 151 -10.18 17.78 -0.17
C LYS A 151 -11.11 18.04 -1.36
N ASP A 152 -12.36 18.38 -1.10
CA ASP A 152 -13.39 18.58 -2.14
C ASP A 152 -13.35 20.00 -2.75
N ILE A 153 -12.58 20.92 -2.16
CA ILE A 153 -12.52 22.35 -2.55
C ILE A 153 -11.24 22.67 -3.35
N GLU A 154 -10.22 21.80 -3.28
CA GLU A 154 -8.91 21.96 -3.92
C GLU A 154 -9.00 22.08 -5.46
N PHE A 155 -10.07 21.58 -6.08
CA PHE A 155 -10.30 21.69 -7.53
C PHE A 155 -10.80 23.06 -8.02
N ASN A 156 -11.24 23.96 -7.14
CA ASN A 156 -11.75 25.28 -7.51
C ASN A 156 -11.38 26.36 -6.46
N VAL A 157 -10.33 27.14 -6.74
CA VAL A 157 -10.16 28.59 -6.42
C VAL A 157 -9.40 29.06 -5.14
N LYS A 158 -8.56 30.10 -5.35
CA LYS A 158 -7.99 31.21 -4.49
C LYS A 158 -7.02 30.92 -3.32
N CYS A 159 -5.94 31.71 -3.27
CA CYS A 159 -4.86 31.74 -2.27
C CYS A 159 -5.32 31.78 -0.79
N ASN A 160 -6.50 32.34 -0.49
CA ASN A 160 -7.00 32.43 0.90
C ASN A 160 -7.32 31.05 1.50
N TYR A 161 -7.68 30.04 0.71
CA TYR A 161 -8.00 28.70 1.23
C TYR A 161 -6.76 27.92 1.67
N ILE A 162 -5.61 28.12 1.03
CA ILE A 162 -4.34 27.47 1.40
C ILE A 162 -3.91 27.87 2.81
N VAL A 163 -4.07 29.15 3.17
CA VAL A 163 -3.78 29.64 4.53
C VAL A 163 -4.64 28.91 5.56
N MET A 164 -5.93 28.72 5.28
CA MET A 164 -6.84 28.03 6.20
C MET A 164 -6.52 26.55 6.37
N ILE A 165 -6.14 25.89 5.27
CA ILE A 165 -5.72 24.48 5.29
C ILE A 165 -4.45 24.34 6.14
N ASN A 166 -3.47 25.23 5.95
CA ASN A 166 -2.23 25.23 6.73
C ASN A 166 -2.47 25.50 8.21
N GLU A 167 -3.38 26.42 8.53
CA GLU A 167 -3.78 26.73 9.91
C GLU A 167 -4.44 25.55 10.64
N GLU A 168 -5.33 24.84 9.95
CA GLU A 168 -5.98 23.63 10.48
C GLU A 168 -4.96 22.48 10.60
N TRP A 169 -4.03 22.38 9.65
CA TRP A 169 -2.93 21.42 9.69
C TRP A 169 -2.01 21.67 10.89
N GLN A 170 -1.58 22.92 11.12
CA GLN A 170 -0.75 23.29 12.28
C GLN A 170 -1.45 22.97 13.61
N PHE A 171 -2.74 23.27 13.71
CA PHE A 171 -3.51 22.92 14.90
C PHE A 171 -3.53 21.41 15.12
N LEU A 172 -3.76 20.62 14.06
CA LEU A 172 -3.73 19.17 14.14
C LEU A 172 -2.34 18.62 14.52
N GLN A 173 -1.26 19.18 13.96
CA GLN A 173 0.11 18.83 14.33
C GLN A 173 0.34 19.05 15.83
N PHE A 174 -0.11 20.17 16.39
CA PHE A 174 -0.05 20.42 17.83
C PHE A 174 -0.78 19.34 18.63
N LEU A 175 -1.97 18.91 18.19
CA LEU A 175 -2.70 17.83 18.86
C LEU A 175 -1.90 16.51 18.80
N MET A 176 -1.34 16.18 17.64
CA MET A 176 -0.52 14.99 17.43
C MET A 176 0.73 14.97 18.32
N ASP A 177 1.40 16.11 18.47
CA ASP A 177 2.61 16.26 19.31
C ASP A 177 2.33 16.12 20.80
N ASN A 178 1.09 16.38 21.23
CA ASN A 178 0.69 16.38 22.63
C ASN A 178 -0.19 15.17 22.99
N LEU A 179 -0.15 14.09 22.22
CA LEU A 179 -0.87 12.85 22.54
C LEU A 179 -0.29 12.19 23.81
N ARG A 180 -1.16 11.73 24.70
CA ARG A 180 -0.82 10.99 25.93
C ARG A 180 -0.82 9.48 25.66
N LYS A 181 -0.06 8.71 26.46
CA LYS A 181 0.13 7.25 26.25
C LYS A 181 -1.18 6.43 26.25
N ASP A 182 -2.20 6.88 26.96
CA ASP A 182 -3.52 6.26 27.07
C ASP A 182 -4.45 6.56 25.87
N GLU A 183 -3.98 7.34 24.89
CA GLU A 183 -4.76 7.76 23.72
C GLU A 183 -4.54 6.87 22.48
N SER A 184 -4.23 5.58 22.68
CA SER A 184 -3.98 4.61 21.61
C SER A 184 -5.13 4.49 20.59
N LEU A 185 -6.38 4.67 21.04
CA LEU A 185 -7.57 4.66 20.17
C LEU A 185 -7.59 5.79 19.12
N ILE A 186 -6.88 6.90 19.38
CA ILE A 186 -6.69 7.97 18.40
C ILE A 186 -5.67 7.52 17.36
N VAL A 187 -4.55 6.98 17.82
CA VAL A 187 -3.42 6.51 16.99
C VAL A 187 -3.84 5.37 16.06
N ASP A 188 -4.63 4.42 16.56
CA ASP A 188 -5.20 3.30 15.78
C ASP A 188 -6.04 3.76 14.58
N LYS A 189 -6.54 5.01 14.61
CA LYS A 189 -7.37 5.57 13.55
C LYS A 189 -6.59 6.33 12.47
N PHE A 190 -5.30 6.64 12.66
CA PHE A 190 -4.48 7.32 11.65
C PHE A 190 -4.55 6.66 10.27
N PRO A 191 -4.47 5.31 10.15
CA PRO A 191 -4.57 4.63 8.86
C PRO A 191 -5.83 4.96 8.04
N TYR A 192 -6.95 5.24 8.72
CA TYR A 192 -8.23 5.51 8.08
C TYR A 192 -8.36 6.96 7.58
N TYR A 193 -7.55 7.88 8.11
CA TYR A 193 -7.62 9.28 7.73
C TYR A 193 -6.79 9.61 6.49
N PHE A 194 -5.74 8.83 6.18
CA PHE A 194 -4.88 9.05 5.01
C PHE A 194 -5.67 9.22 3.72
N GLN A 195 -6.60 8.31 3.45
CA GLN A 195 -7.40 8.32 2.21
C GLN A 195 -8.34 9.52 2.09
N ARG A 196 -8.59 10.23 3.20
CA ARG A 196 -9.56 11.32 3.30
C ARG A 196 -8.92 12.71 3.27
N LEU A 197 -7.59 12.80 3.38
CA LEU A 197 -6.88 14.07 3.32
C LEU A 197 -6.67 14.55 1.88
N SER A 198 -6.48 15.86 1.73
CA SER A 198 -5.97 16.44 0.50
C SER A 198 -4.53 15.97 0.24
N ARG A 199 -4.15 15.96 -1.04
CA ARG A 199 -2.82 15.49 -1.50
C ARG A 199 -1.69 16.21 -0.77
N MET A 200 -1.80 17.53 -0.65
CA MET A 200 -0.79 18.40 -0.04
C MET A 200 -0.45 18.06 1.43
N ASN A 201 -1.39 17.48 2.18
CA ASN A 201 -1.21 17.16 3.61
C ASN A 201 -1.04 15.67 3.89
N ALA A 202 -1.34 14.80 2.92
CA ALA A 202 -1.31 13.35 3.10
C ALA A 202 0.11 12.85 3.45
N SER A 203 1.13 13.36 2.76
CA SER A 203 2.54 12.99 3.02
C SER A 203 2.99 13.40 4.43
N ASN A 204 2.81 14.68 4.79
CA ASN A 204 3.18 15.22 6.11
C ASN A 204 2.44 14.51 7.25
N PHE A 205 1.14 14.24 7.07
CA PHE A 205 0.36 13.50 8.05
C PHE A 205 0.84 12.07 8.19
N CYS A 206 1.25 11.41 7.11
CA CYS A 206 1.78 10.05 7.20
C CYS A 206 3.12 9.98 7.91
N LEU A 207 4.03 10.90 7.61
CA LEU A 207 5.31 10.98 8.29
C LEU A 207 5.11 11.14 9.80
N LYS A 208 4.29 12.10 10.20
CA LYS A 208 4.02 12.37 11.61
C LYS A 208 3.30 11.20 12.30
N SER A 209 2.28 10.65 11.64
CA SER A 209 1.53 9.51 12.15
C SER A 209 2.41 8.28 12.35
N TYR A 210 3.31 8.00 11.41
CA TYR A 210 4.24 6.88 11.52
C TYR A 210 5.18 7.03 12.73
N GLN A 211 5.79 8.20 12.90
CA GLN A 211 6.66 8.49 14.03
C GLN A 211 5.94 8.29 15.38
N ILE A 212 4.69 8.77 15.47
CA ILE A 212 3.87 8.62 16.67
C ILE A 212 3.51 7.16 16.89
N MET A 213 3.06 6.44 15.85
CA MET A 213 2.71 5.02 15.95
C MET A 213 3.89 4.18 16.45
N LYS A 214 5.10 4.45 15.94
CA LYS A 214 6.34 3.78 16.37
C LYS A 214 6.64 4.01 17.86
N ASN A 215 6.37 5.23 18.36
CA ASN A 215 6.59 5.59 19.76
C ASN A 215 5.47 5.12 20.71
N PHE A 216 4.25 4.92 20.20
CA PHE A 216 3.08 4.66 21.02
C PHE A 216 2.95 3.21 21.50
N THR A 217 3.39 2.19 20.74
CA THR A 217 3.40 0.81 21.26
C THR A 217 4.33 -0.17 20.51
N PHE A 218 4.92 -1.09 21.29
CA PHE A 218 5.42 -2.42 20.90
C PHE A 218 4.28 -3.40 20.46
N GLN A 219 3.01 -2.97 20.49
CA GLN A 219 1.80 -3.82 20.44
C GLN A 219 0.79 -3.45 19.34
N CYS A 220 0.85 -2.27 18.73
CA CYS A 220 0.10 -1.98 17.51
C CYS A 220 0.71 -2.84 16.41
N LYS A 221 0.12 -4.01 16.16
CA LYS A 221 0.47 -4.92 15.06
C LYS A 221 0.68 -4.12 13.77
N ILE A 222 1.95 -3.90 13.49
CA ILE A 222 2.64 -3.44 12.28
C ILE A 222 1.69 -2.74 11.30
N PHE A 223 1.69 -1.41 11.39
CA PHE A 223 1.39 -0.59 10.24
C PHE A 223 2.41 -0.91 9.15
N PRO A 224 2.00 -1.09 7.89
CA PRO A 224 0.66 -0.93 7.36
C PRO A 224 -0.09 -2.29 7.21
N ARG A 225 -1.41 -2.29 7.48
CA ARG A 225 -2.29 -3.46 7.25
C ARG A 225 -2.71 -3.62 5.78
N LYS A 226 -2.32 -2.69 4.92
CA LYS A 226 -2.52 -2.66 3.46
C LYS A 226 -1.21 -2.23 2.80
N PRO A 227 -1.02 -2.39 1.48
CA PRO A 227 0.15 -1.86 0.81
C PRO A 227 0.28 -0.33 0.98
N LEU A 228 1.50 0.20 1.03
CA LEU A 228 1.78 1.64 1.19
C LEU A 228 1.05 2.47 0.11
N ILE A 229 0.94 1.97 -1.12
CA ILE A 229 0.18 2.63 -2.20
C ILE A 229 -1.32 2.83 -1.88
N TYR A 230 -1.93 2.04 -0.99
CA TYR A 230 -3.31 2.29 -0.54
C TYR A 230 -3.42 3.45 0.46
N TYR A 231 -2.29 3.86 1.06
CA TYR A 231 -2.19 4.98 1.97
C TYR A 231 -1.70 6.24 1.26
N PHE A 232 -0.73 6.10 0.36
CA PHE A 232 -0.08 7.22 -0.35
C PHE A 232 -0.59 7.43 -1.78
N GLY A 233 -1.34 6.50 -2.36
CA GLY A 233 -1.73 6.55 -3.76
C GLY A 233 -0.50 6.67 -4.69
N GLY A 234 -0.66 7.39 -5.80
CA GLY A 234 0.46 7.74 -6.70
C GLY A 234 1.45 8.76 -6.14
N GLU A 235 1.30 9.19 -4.88
CA GLU A 235 2.10 10.25 -4.25
C GLU A 235 3.19 9.74 -3.31
N LEU A 236 3.52 8.45 -3.38
CA LEU A 236 4.64 7.90 -2.61
C LEU A 236 5.96 8.63 -2.90
N HIS A 237 6.11 9.19 -4.11
CA HIS A 237 7.24 10.03 -4.51
C HIS A 237 7.41 11.31 -3.66
N LEU A 238 6.35 11.78 -3.00
CA LEU A 238 6.37 12.96 -2.13
C LEU A 238 6.73 12.62 -0.68
N VAL A 239 6.98 11.34 -0.38
CA VAL A 239 7.35 10.88 0.95
C VAL A 239 8.86 10.90 1.08
N ASP A 240 9.33 11.38 2.22
CA ASP A 240 10.76 11.39 2.54
C ASP A 240 11.37 9.99 2.43
N SER A 241 12.51 9.89 1.74
CA SER A 241 13.15 8.62 1.45
C SER A 241 13.79 7.96 2.67
N ASP A 242 14.24 8.73 3.68
CA ASP A 242 14.71 8.16 4.96
C ASP A 242 13.56 7.51 5.70
N LEU A 243 12.40 8.18 5.72
CA LEU A 243 11.20 7.61 6.32
C LEU A 243 10.77 6.32 5.62
N LEU A 244 10.70 6.32 4.29
CA LEU A 244 10.34 5.11 3.53
C LEU A 244 11.32 3.97 3.80
N ALA A 245 12.62 4.26 3.89
CA ALA A 245 13.63 3.26 4.24
C ALA A 245 13.36 2.65 5.62
N VAL A 246 13.08 3.47 6.64
CA VAL A 246 12.75 2.97 7.98
C VAL A 246 11.47 2.13 7.96
N MET A 247 10.42 2.61 7.28
CA MET A 247 9.16 1.89 7.16
C MET A 247 9.33 0.52 6.50
N VAL A 248 9.97 0.49 5.34
CA VAL A 248 10.21 -0.74 4.59
C VAL A 248 11.09 -1.69 5.39
N ASN A 249 12.15 -1.19 6.02
CA ASN A 249 13.00 -2.02 6.86
C ASN A 249 12.20 -2.64 8.03
N ASP A 250 11.40 -1.85 8.75
CA ASP A 250 10.58 -2.35 9.86
C ASP A 250 9.56 -3.42 9.37
N ILE A 251 9.00 -3.29 8.17
CA ILE A 251 7.98 -4.21 7.61
C ILE A 251 8.59 -5.48 7.01
N ILE A 252 9.62 -5.30 6.18
CA ILE A 252 10.18 -6.32 5.30
C ILE A 252 11.22 -7.15 6.05
N THR A 253 12.10 -6.49 6.79
CA THR A 253 13.24 -7.15 7.43
C THR A 253 12.78 -8.11 8.52
N GLU A 254 11.83 -7.72 9.39
CA GLU A 254 11.30 -8.64 10.41
C GLU A 254 10.63 -9.89 9.81
N ARG A 255 10.12 -9.79 8.59
CA ARG A 255 9.42 -10.89 7.91
C ARG A 255 10.30 -11.73 7.01
N LEU A 256 11.40 -11.17 6.55
CA LEU A 256 12.34 -11.79 5.61
C LEU A 256 12.71 -13.23 6.01
N TRP A 257 12.86 -13.51 7.31
CA TRP A 257 13.19 -14.83 7.85
C TRP A 257 12.12 -15.46 8.74
N THR A 258 10.97 -14.81 8.98
CA THR A 258 9.92 -15.36 9.87
C THR A 258 8.71 -15.89 9.13
N THR A 259 8.37 -15.31 7.98
CA THR A 259 7.18 -15.71 7.20
C THR A 259 7.38 -15.50 5.70
N LYS A 260 6.66 -16.28 4.88
CA LYS A 260 6.60 -16.04 3.43
C LYS A 260 5.93 -14.69 3.17
N MET A 261 6.57 -13.85 2.35
CA MET A 261 5.98 -12.59 1.89
C MET A 261 4.75 -12.86 1.03
N ASN A 262 3.67 -12.13 1.31
CA ASN A 262 2.48 -12.10 0.47
C ASN A 262 2.51 -10.89 -0.47
N ASN A 263 1.55 -10.83 -1.39
CA ASN A 263 1.44 -9.77 -2.40
C ASN A 263 1.44 -8.35 -1.81
N HIS A 264 0.95 -8.15 -0.58
CA HIS A 264 0.98 -6.82 0.03
C HIS A 264 2.40 -6.34 0.35
N HIS A 265 3.30 -7.24 0.76
CA HIS A 265 4.70 -6.88 1.03
C HIS A 265 5.42 -6.57 -0.28
N LEU A 266 5.13 -7.36 -1.32
CA LEU A 266 5.66 -7.14 -2.66
C LEU A 266 5.17 -5.80 -3.24
N ASP A 267 3.89 -5.46 -3.03
CA ASP A 267 3.35 -4.16 -3.40
C ASP A 267 4.07 -3.00 -2.69
N VAL A 268 4.48 -3.17 -1.43
CA VAL A 268 5.28 -2.17 -0.70
C VAL A 268 6.63 -1.94 -1.36
N VAL A 269 7.38 -3.03 -1.60
CA VAL A 269 8.68 -3.00 -2.30
C VAL A 269 8.54 -2.35 -3.68
N LYS A 270 7.52 -2.79 -4.43
CA LYS A 270 7.15 -2.22 -5.74
C LYS A 270 6.93 -0.72 -5.64
N SER A 271 6.09 -0.28 -4.70
CA SER A 271 5.71 1.13 -4.57
C SER A 271 6.94 2.00 -4.31
N CYS A 272 7.87 1.55 -3.45
CA CYS A 272 9.10 2.29 -3.13
C CYS A 272 10.08 2.42 -4.30
N LEU A 273 10.03 1.53 -5.29
CA LEU A 273 10.81 1.65 -6.52
C LEU A 273 10.22 2.68 -7.50
N TYR A 274 8.92 3.00 -7.37
CA TYR A 274 8.20 3.97 -8.19
C TYR A 274 8.06 5.35 -7.55
N THR A 275 8.96 5.70 -6.64
CA THR A 275 9.01 7.05 -6.04
C THR A 275 9.50 8.12 -7.02
N SER A 276 9.91 7.80 -8.25
CA SER A 276 10.26 8.80 -9.25
C SER A 276 10.14 8.22 -10.65
N ASN A 277 10.11 9.09 -11.66
CA ASN A 277 10.25 8.74 -13.07
C ASN A 277 11.68 9.01 -13.58
N VAL A 278 12.56 9.52 -12.72
CA VAL A 278 13.94 9.85 -13.03
C VAL A 278 14.84 8.71 -12.58
N ASP A 279 15.65 8.17 -13.51
CA ASP A 279 16.56 7.04 -13.24
C ASP A 279 17.45 7.30 -12.01
N ALA A 280 18.08 8.47 -11.93
CA ALA A 280 18.94 8.82 -10.80
C ALA A 280 18.21 8.77 -9.44
N GLU A 281 16.96 9.20 -9.37
CA GLU A 281 16.17 9.20 -8.12
C GLU A 281 15.67 7.80 -7.75
N GLN A 282 15.34 6.98 -8.74
CA GLN A 282 15.05 5.56 -8.52
C GLN A 282 16.28 4.79 -8.03
N MET A 283 17.46 5.09 -8.58
CA MET A 283 18.72 4.51 -8.13
C MET A 283 19.03 4.90 -6.67
N VAL A 284 18.79 6.15 -6.28
CA VAL A 284 18.90 6.59 -4.89
C VAL A 284 17.92 5.83 -4.01
N SER A 285 16.66 5.71 -4.43
CA SER A 285 15.62 4.99 -3.68
C SER A 285 15.95 3.50 -3.55
N PHE A 286 16.42 2.86 -4.61
CA PHE A 286 16.89 1.47 -4.58
C PHE A 286 18.01 1.30 -3.56
N ARG A 287 19.09 2.09 -3.65
CA ARG A 287 20.24 1.99 -2.74
C ARG A 287 19.87 2.26 -1.29
N LYS A 288 18.93 3.15 -1.03
CA LYS A 288 18.55 3.58 0.32
C LYS A 288 17.51 2.68 0.98
N ILE A 289 16.57 2.15 0.20
CA ILE A 289 15.39 1.43 0.71
C ILE A 289 15.53 -0.07 0.47
N ILE A 290 15.87 -0.48 -0.76
CA ILE A 290 15.86 -1.90 -1.17
C ILE A 290 17.22 -2.56 -0.95
N GLY A 291 18.33 -1.85 -1.23
CA GLY A 291 19.71 -2.33 -1.03
C GLY A 291 19.93 -2.93 0.36
N PRO A 292 19.57 -2.26 1.46
CA PRO A 292 19.75 -2.79 2.82
C PRO A 292 19.00 -4.10 3.09
N ILE A 293 17.88 -4.35 2.39
CA ILE A 293 17.13 -5.61 2.48
C ILE A 293 17.95 -6.76 1.90
N PHE A 294 18.58 -6.53 0.75
CA PHE A 294 19.44 -7.51 0.08
C PHE A 294 20.73 -7.74 0.88
N GLU A 295 21.40 -6.68 1.35
CA GLU A 295 22.61 -6.79 2.18
C GLU A 295 22.37 -7.69 3.40
N LYS A 296 21.26 -7.45 4.11
CA LYS A 296 20.89 -8.27 5.27
C LYS A 296 20.51 -9.69 4.90
N ALA A 297 19.91 -9.90 3.73
CA ALA A 297 19.62 -11.24 3.24
C ALA A 297 20.90 -12.02 2.92
N TYR A 298 21.92 -11.36 2.35
CA TYR A 298 23.21 -11.97 2.05
C TYR A 298 23.94 -12.39 3.31
N GLU A 299 23.93 -11.56 4.36
CA GLU A 299 24.55 -11.88 5.67
C GLU A 299 24.05 -13.20 6.27
N ILE A 300 22.79 -13.54 6.01
CA ILE A 300 22.13 -14.71 6.62
C ILE A 300 21.84 -15.84 5.62
N TRP A 301 22.25 -15.69 4.36
CA TRP A 301 21.87 -16.56 3.24
C TRP A 301 22.13 -18.06 3.53
N ASP A 302 23.29 -18.35 4.11
CA ASP A 302 23.78 -19.70 4.40
C ASP A 302 23.70 -20.08 5.89
N THR A 303 23.05 -19.26 6.71
CA THR A 303 22.96 -19.57 8.14
C THR A 303 22.13 -20.85 8.34
N LYS A 304 22.48 -21.71 9.31
CA LYS A 304 21.69 -22.93 9.60
C LYS A 304 20.50 -22.63 10.50
N ILE A 305 19.78 -21.55 10.23
CA ILE A 305 18.55 -21.22 10.95
C ILE A 305 17.41 -21.99 10.29
N VAL A 306 16.43 -22.44 11.09
CA VAL A 306 15.25 -23.23 10.67
C VAL A 306 14.47 -22.63 9.48
N ASN A 307 14.76 -21.37 9.12
CA ASN A 307 14.02 -20.59 8.13
C ASN A 307 14.87 -20.04 6.96
N CYS A 308 16.10 -20.50 6.71
CA CYS A 308 16.92 -19.91 5.64
C CYS A 308 16.36 -20.13 4.23
N GLN A 309 15.57 -21.20 4.05
CA GLN A 309 14.77 -21.37 2.83
C GLN A 309 13.73 -20.25 2.63
N LEU A 310 13.23 -19.63 3.71
CA LEU A 310 12.31 -18.48 3.59
C LEU A 310 13.02 -17.24 3.07
N VAL A 311 14.27 -17.01 3.46
CA VAL A 311 15.06 -15.87 2.96
C VAL A 311 15.25 -16.01 1.46
N GLN A 312 15.70 -17.18 1.00
CA GLN A 312 15.88 -17.48 -0.43
C GLN A 312 14.58 -17.33 -1.21
N LEU A 313 13.47 -17.86 -0.70
CA LEU A 313 12.15 -17.74 -1.33
C LEU A 313 11.68 -16.28 -1.41
N ASN A 314 11.82 -15.51 -0.32
CA ASN A 314 11.39 -14.12 -0.26
C ASN A 314 12.24 -13.23 -1.18
N ILE A 315 13.55 -13.45 -1.23
CA ILE A 315 14.44 -12.71 -2.13
C ILE A 315 14.17 -13.08 -3.59
N ASN A 316 13.97 -14.36 -3.91
CA ASN A 316 13.57 -14.76 -5.25
C ASN A 316 12.25 -14.09 -5.66
N HIS A 317 11.25 -14.03 -4.77
CA HIS A 317 10.01 -13.31 -5.04
C HIS A 317 10.23 -11.81 -5.30
N ILE A 318 11.10 -11.13 -4.53
CA ILE A 318 11.43 -9.72 -4.77
C ILE A 318 12.11 -9.54 -6.12
N VAL A 319 13.08 -10.40 -6.47
CA VAL A 319 13.78 -10.35 -7.75
C VAL A 319 12.82 -10.60 -8.91
N THR A 320 11.97 -11.63 -8.83
CA THR A 320 10.94 -11.92 -9.85
C THR A 320 10.00 -10.74 -10.04
N LEU A 321 9.50 -10.14 -8.95
CA LEU A 321 8.64 -8.96 -8.99
C LEU A 321 9.33 -7.77 -9.68
N MET A 322 10.57 -7.48 -9.31
CA MET A 322 11.35 -6.39 -9.93
C MET A 322 11.55 -6.65 -11.43
N ASN A 323 11.72 -7.91 -11.82
CA ASN A 323 11.86 -8.30 -13.21
C ASN A 323 10.52 -8.23 -13.97
N GLU A 324 9.38 -8.59 -13.38
CA GLU A 324 8.04 -8.44 -13.98
C GLU A 324 7.64 -6.98 -14.19
N GLN A 325 8.01 -6.10 -13.26
CA GLN A 325 7.77 -4.66 -13.38
C GLN A 325 8.43 -4.04 -14.61
N TYR A 326 9.44 -4.72 -15.13
CA TYR A 326 10.11 -4.38 -16.36
C TYR A 326 9.24 -4.50 -17.60
N GLN A 327 8.37 -5.51 -17.66
CA GLN A 327 7.40 -5.66 -18.74
C GLN A 327 6.42 -4.48 -18.75
N SER A 328 5.95 -4.09 -17.57
CA SER A 328 5.06 -2.93 -17.42
C SER A 328 5.70 -1.60 -17.84
N TYR A 329 7.03 -1.50 -17.86
CA TYR A 329 7.76 -0.34 -18.43
C TYR A 329 7.62 -0.28 -19.95
N LEU A 330 7.73 -1.42 -20.64
CA LEU A 330 7.59 -1.51 -22.10
C LEU A 330 6.16 -1.23 -22.58
N ASP A 331 5.15 -1.52 -21.75
CA ASP A 331 3.74 -1.23 -22.04
C ASP A 331 3.33 0.24 -21.82
N SER A 332 4.29 1.16 -21.72
CA SER A 332 4.12 2.62 -21.52
C SER A 332 3.44 3.05 -20.20
N LYS A 333 3.22 2.13 -19.26
CA LYS A 333 2.49 2.40 -18.00
C LYS A 333 3.38 2.47 -16.76
N SER A 334 4.64 2.07 -16.82
CA SER A 334 5.56 2.11 -15.67
C SER A 334 6.85 2.84 -16.05
N ASN A 335 7.41 3.63 -15.12
CA ASN A 335 8.63 4.41 -15.33
C ASN A 335 9.86 3.72 -14.73
N PHE A 336 9.88 2.40 -14.59
CA PHE A 336 10.96 1.67 -13.92
C PHE A 336 12.30 1.69 -14.68
N SER A 337 13.39 1.99 -13.98
CA SER A 337 14.72 2.14 -14.57
C SER A 337 15.44 0.79 -14.80
N PRO A 338 15.99 0.57 -16.00
CA PRO A 338 16.88 -0.55 -16.32
C PRO A 338 18.16 -0.60 -15.49
N SER A 339 18.66 0.57 -15.07
CA SER A 339 19.89 0.71 -14.29
C SER A 339 19.78 -0.02 -12.95
N VAL A 340 18.57 -0.04 -12.36
CA VAL A 340 18.27 -0.72 -11.09
C VAL A 340 18.48 -2.23 -11.21
N LEU A 341 18.01 -2.86 -12.29
CA LEU A 341 18.18 -4.31 -12.49
C LEU A 341 19.64 -4.68 -12.76
N THR A 342 20.38 -3.81 -13.43
CA THR A 342 21.81 -4.04 -13.68
C THR A 342 22.58 -4.05 -12.36
N VAL A 343 22.34 -3.07 -11.48
CA VAL A 343 22.96 -3.01 -10.15
C VAL A 343 22.50 -4.16 -9.25
N LEU A 344 21.23 -4.56 -9.34
CA LEU A 344 20.73 -5.74 -8.63
C LEU A 344 21.43 -7.02 -9.10
N LEU A 345 21.59 -7.21 -10.41
CA LEU A 345 22.29 -8.37 -10.98
C LEU A 345 23.75 -8.41 -10.50
N GLU A 346 24.46 -7.29 -10.58
CA GLU A 346 25.84 -7.18 -10.07
C GLU A 346 25.91 -7.49 -8.57
N SER A 347 24.94 -6.99 -7.80
CA SER A 347 24.86 -7.28 -6.36
C SER A 347 24.67 -8.78 -6.09
N LEU A 348 23.78 -9.45 -6.83
CA LEU A 348 23.54 -10.89 -6.68
C LEU A 348 24.76 -11.72 -7.11
N GLU A 349 25.37 -11.42 -8.26
CA GLU A 349 26.55 -12.13 -8.76
C GLU A 349 27.77 -11.96 -7.84
N ASN A 350 27.91 -10.82 -7.16
CA ASN A 350 29.04 -10.55 -6.26
C ASN A 350 28.86 -11.15 -4.85
N ASN A 351 27.62 -11.31 -4.37
CA ASN A 351 27.36 -11.74 -2.99
C ASN A 351 26.87 -13.19 -2.88
N LEU A 352 26.35 -13.78 -3.97
CA LEU A 352 25.79 -15.13 -3.97
C LEU A 352 26.51 -16.05 -4.95
N SER A 353 26.56 -17.33 -4.61
CA SER A 353 27.02 -18.38 -5.52
C SER A 353 26.07 -18.50 -6.72
N VAL A 354 26.57 -18.17 -7.92
CA VAL A 354 25.80 -18.32 -9.17
C VAL A 354 25.39 -19.77 -9.41
N LYS A 355 26.21 -20.73 -8.98
CA LYS A 355 25.91 -22.16 -9.16
C LYS A 355 24.68 -22.59 -8.37
N GLU A 356 24.54 -22.13 -7.13
CA GLU A 356 23.43 -22.51 -6.25
C GLU A 356 22.16 -21.68 -6.54
N ASN A 357 22.34 -20.47 -7.06
CA ASN A 357 21.25 -19.53 -7.33
C ASN A 357 21.03 -19.31 -8.84
N TYR A 358 21.40 -20.32 -9.64
CA TYR A 358 21.52 -20.19 -11.09
C TYR A 358 20.24 -19.70 -11.74
N MET A 359 19.09 -20.26 -11.38
CA MET A 359 17.80 -19.91 -11.97
C MET A 359 17.47 -18.41 -11.81
N MET A 360 17.53 -17.91 -10.57
CA MET A 360 17.22 -16.51 -10.26
C MET A 360 18.17 -15.55 -10.97
N ILE A 361 19.49 -15.80 -10.86
CA ILE A 361 20.52 -14.92 -11.43
C ILE A 361 20.48 -14.96 -12.96
N ARG A 362 20.32 -16.15 -13.56
CA ARG A 362 20.31 -16.30 -15.01
C ARG A 362 19.06 -15.71 -15.64
N SER A 363 17.88 -15.94 -15.06
CA SER A 363 16.62 -15.33 -15.53
C SER A 363 16.73 -13.81 -15.53
N LEU A 364 17.27 -13.21 -14.45
CA LEU A 364 17.51 -11.78 -14.36
C LEU A 364 18.52 -11.30 -15.41
N LYS A 365 19.65 -12.01 -15.57
CA LYS A 365 20.69 -11.67 -16.55
C LYS A 365 20.18 -11.66 -17.99
N LEU A 366 19.44 -12.71 -18.38
CA LEU A 366 18.82 -12.78 -19.71
C LEU A 366 17.84 -11.62 -19.92
N SER A 367 17.09 -11.25 -18.88
CA SER A 367 16.12 -10.14 -18.94
C SER A 367 16.82 -8.77 -19.11
N VAL A 368 17.89 -8.51 -18.35
CA VAL A 368 18.71 -7.30 -18.46
C VAL A 368 19.37 -7.20 -19.84
N GLU A 369 19.92 -8.30 -20.35
CA GLU A 369 20.56 -8.32 -21.67
C GLU A 369 19.54 -8.16 -22.81
N TYR A 370 18.38 -8.81 -22.71
CA TYR A 370 17.34 -8.65 -23.71
C TYR A 370 16.81 -7.22 -23.76
N PHE A 371 16.73 -6.56 -22.60
CA PHE A 371 16.40 -5.15 -22.60
C PHE A 371 17.43 -4.28 -23.32
N LYS A 372 18.73 -4.51 -23.13
CA LYS A 372 19.77 -3.76 -23.85
C LYS A 372 19.61 -3.89 -25.37
N ILE A 373 19.03 -4.99 -25.84
CA ILE A 373 18.66 -5.20 -27.25
C ILE A 373 17.43 -4.36 -27.61
N LEU A 374 16.36 -4.44 -26.81
CA LEU A 374 15.13 -3.68 -27.04
C LEU A 374 15.37 -2.16 -27.06
N SER A 375 16.18 -1.65 -26.12
CA SER A 375 16.48 -0.21 -26.05
C SER A 375 17.25 0.29 -27.26
N LYS A 376 18.19 -0.49 -27.80
CA LYS A 376 18.91 -0.17 -29.04
C LYS A 376 18.02 -0.19 -30.27
N ALA A 377 16.97 -1.00 -30.26
CA ALA A 377 16.02 -1.11 -31.38
C ALA A 377 14.95 0.00 -31.38
N ASN A 378 14.99 0.97 -30.45
CA ASN A 378 13.92 1.96 -30.21
C ASN A 378 12.53 1.31 -30.01
N ALA A 379 12.51 0.04 -29.61
CA ALA A 379 11.32 -0.80 -29.43
C ALA A 379 10.45 -0.42 -28.22
N ILE A 380 10.96 0.46 -27.35
CA ILE A 380 10.34 0.81 -26.06
C ILE A 380 8.99 1.52 -26.25
N VAL A 381 8.70 2.05 -27.44
CA VAL A 381 7.50 2.88 -27.67
C VAL A 381 6.29 2.08 -28.17
N LYS A 382 6.48 0.96 -28.89
CA LYS A 382 5.42 0.05 -29.35
C LYS A 382 5.98 -1.34 -29.62
N PHE A 383 5.55 -2.34 -28.84
CA PHE A 383 5.76 -3.75 -29.13
C PHE A 383 4.86 -4.17 -30.31
N ASP A 384 5.36 -4.01 -31.53
CA ASP A 384 4.72 -4.49 -32.76
C ASP A 384 5.50 -5.66 -33.39
N GLU A 385 4.95 -6.31 -34.42
CA GLU A 385 5.65 -7.41 -35.11
C GLU A 385 7.01 -6.97 -35.69
N ASN A 386 7.16 -5.71 -36.09
CA ASN A 386 8.43 -5.17 -36.60
C ASN A 386 9.53 -5.14 -35.54
N THR A 387 9.17 -4.83 -34.30
CA THR A 387 10.06 -4.85 -33.14
C THR A 387 10.63 -6.24 -32.87
N PHE A 388 9.77 -7.27 -32.94
CA PHE A 388 10.19 -8.66 -32.77
C PHE A 388 11.14 -9.11 -33.88
N ASP A 389 10.88 -8.69 -35.11
CA ASP A 389 11.73 -9.03 -36.25
C ASP A 389 13.14 -8.43 -36.15
N GLN A 390 13.25 -7.18 -35.70
CA GLN A 390 14.54 -6.50 -35.52
C GLN A 390 15.35 -7.05 -34.34
N THR A 391 14.68 -7.59 -33.32
CA THR A 391 15.32 -8.02 -32.07
C THR A 391 15.60 -9.52 -32.00
N SER A 392 14.96 -10.33 -32.87
CA SER A 392 15.09 -11.80 -32.89
C SER A 392 16.53 -12.29 -33.10
N LEU A 393 17.25 -11.76 -34.10
CA LEU A 393 18.63 -12.16 -34.37
C LEU A 393 19.61 -11.70 -33.28
N PRO A 394 19.58 -10.43 -32.81
CA PRO A 394 20.36 -10.01 -31.66
C PRO A 394 20.10 -10.85 -30.40
N LEU A 395 18.83 -11.19 -30.13
CA LEU A 395 18.45 -12.03 -29.00
C LEU A 395 19.00 -13.45 -29.15
N ALA A 396 18.91 -14.05 -30.34
CA ALA A 396 19.49 -15.36 -30.62
C ALA A 396 21.01 -15.40 -30.39
N LYS A 397 21.73 -14.37 -30.87
CA LYS A 397 23.17 -14.22 -30.63
C LYS A 397 23.50 -14.13 -29.14
N MET A 398 22.75 -13.30 -28.41
CA MET A 398 22.92 -13.16 -26.96
C MET A 398 22.69 -14.51 -26.26
N CYS A 399 21.58 -15.20 -26.55
CA CYS A 399 21.25 -16.48 -25.92
C CYS A 399 22.32 -17.54 -26.17
N ILE A 400 22.86 -17.63 -27.39
CA ILE A 400 23.94 -18.58 -27.71
C ILE A 400 25.21 -18.27 -26.94
N ASN A 401 25.63 -17.01 -26.93
CA ASN A 401 26.87 -16.64 -26.27
C ASN A 401 26.78 -16.98 -24.77
N VAL A 402 25.69 -16.56 -24.13
CA VAL A 402 25.45 -16.82 -22.71
C VAL A 402 25.37 -18.32 -22.42
N PHE A 403 24.69 -19.10 -23.28
CA PHE A 403 24.60 -20.55 -23.13
C PHE A 403 25.95 -21.25 -23.28
N CYS A 404 26.75 -20.85 -24.28
CA CYS A 404 28.06 -21.43 -24.52
C CYS A 404 29.02 -21.15 -23.36
N ASP A 405 29.01 -19.92 -22.82
CA ASP A 405 29.77 -19.56 -21.63
C ASP A 405 29.36 -20.41 -20.43
N ASP A 406 28.05 -20.61 -20.24
CA ASP A 406 27.54 -21.44 -19.14
C ASP A 406 27.94 -22.92 -19.30
N VAL A 407 27.93 -23.46 -20.52
CA VAL A 407 28.40 -24.83 -20.79
C VAL A 407 29.88 -24.96 -20.46
N LEU A 408 30.70 -23.95 -20.77
CA LEU A 408 32.13 -23.95 -20.46
C LEU A 408 32.39 -23.88 -18.95
N ILE A 409 31.61 -23.09 -18.21
CA ILE A 409 31.82 -22.86 -16.77
C ILE A 409 31.20 -23.97 -15.91
N TYR A 410 29.96 -24.37 -16.20
CA TYR A 410 29.16 -25.27 -15.36
C TYR A 410 29.03 -26.69 -15.93
N GLY A 411 29.51 -26.89 -17.16
CA GLY A 411 29.48 -28.16 -17.85
C GLY A 411 28.18 -28.42 -18.61
N ASN A 412 28.20 -29.53 -19.35
CA ASN A 412 27.18 -29.88 -20.33
C ASN A 412 25.76 -30.04 -19.79
N SER A 413 25.56 -30.36 -18.51
CA SER A 413 24.20 -30.56 -17.95
C SER A 413 23.44 -29.25 -17.71
N ILE A 414 24.10 -28.09 -17.85
CA ILE A 414 23.49 -26.78 -17.55
C ILE A 414 22.33 -26.42 -18.47
N TRP A 415 22.26 -27.03 -19.66
CA TRP A 415 21.23 -26.72 -20.66
C TRP A 415 19.80 -26.82 -20.12
N ARG A 416 19.54 -27.68 -19.12
CA ARG A 416 18.21 -27.80 -18.50
C ARG A 416 17.84 -26.58 -17.67
N LEU A 417 18.78 -26.08 -16.87
CA LEU A 417 18.54 -24.87 -16.08
C LEU A 417 18.51 -23.64 -16.97
N PHE A 418 19.40 -23.59 -17.98
CA PHE A 418 19.38 -22.52 -18.98
C PHE A 418 18.04 -22.49 -19.74
N TYR A 419 17.51 -23.66 -20.12
CA TYR A 419 16.20 -23.82 -20.73
C TYR A 419 15.10 -23.13 -19.90
N HIS A 420 15.01 -23.47 -18.60
CA HIS A 420 14.00 -22.88 -17.73
C HIS A 420 14.18 -21.36 -17.57
N ALA A 421 15.42 -20.89 -17.40
CA ALA A 421 15.71 -19.47 -17.27
C ALA A 421 15.37 -18.69 -18.56
N LEU A 422 15.64 -19.28 -19.73
CA LEU A 422 15.29 -18.70 -21.03
C LEU A 422 13.78 -18.64 -21.22
N GLN A 423 13.07 -19.73 -20.92
CA GLN A 423 11.61 -19.77 -21.04
C GLN A 423 10.95 -18.76 -20.10
N GLU A 424 11.40 -18.67 -18.85
CA GLU A 424 10.91 -17.69 -17.88
C GLU A 424 11.11 -16.25 -18.35
N MET A 425 12.24 -15.96 -19.02
CA MET A 425 12.47 -14.67 -19.65
C MET A 425 11.51 -14.45 -20.84
N LEU A 426 11.42 -15.40 -21.78
CA LEU A 426 10.56 -15.27 -22.96
C LEU A 426 9.08 -15.07 -22.60
N ASP A 427 8.58 -15.82 -21.62
CA ASP A 427 7.20 -15.72 -21.13
C ASP A 427 6.96 -14.35 -20.46
N ARG A 428 7.94 -13.84 -19.69
CA ARG A 428 7.86 -12.53 -19.04
C ARG A 428 7.82 -11.37 -20.03
N PHE A 429 8.50 -11.47 -21.17
CA PHE A 429 8.44 -10.45 -22.22
C PHE A 429 7.29 -10.68 -23.22
N ASP A 430 6.39 -11.61 -22.93
CA ASP A 430 5.25 -11.97 -23.79
C ASP A 430 5.69 -12.25 -25.25
N VAL A 431 6.82 -12.94 -25.40
CA VAL A 431 7.36 -13.26 -26.72
C VAL A 431 6.51 -14.36 -27.33
N LYS A 432 5.71 -14.02 -28.34
CA LYS A 432 4.84 -14.98 -29.05
C LYS A 432 5.59 -16.20 -29.58
N LYS A 433 4.93 -17.36 -29.63
CA LYS A 433 5.54 -18.64 -30.06
C LYS A 433 6.18 -18.57 -31.44
N ARG A 434 5.52 -17.93 -32.41
CA ARG A 434 6.08 -17.69 -33.75
C ARG A 434 7.45 -16.99 -33.69
N THR A 435 7.57 -15.97 -32.85
CA THR A 435 8.83 -15.25 -32.62
C THR A 435 9.85 -16.13 -31.88
N GLN A 436 9.43 -16.90 -30.88
CA GLN A 436 10.29 -17.87 -30.19
C GLN A 436 10.92 -18.85 -31.20
N TYR A 437 10.12 -19.44 -32.11
CA TYR A 437 10.63 -20.34 -33.15
C TYR A 437 11.56 -19.66 -34.15
N LYS A 438 11.33 -18.37 -34.45
CA LYS A 438 12.26 -17.58 -35.27
C LYS A 438 13.61 -17.39 -34.58
N ILE A 439 13.61 -17.05 -33.29
CA ILE A 439 14.81 -16.94 -32.45
C ILE A 439 15.56 -18.28 -32.43
N TYR A 440 14.85 -19.38 -32.23
CA TYR A 440 15.45 -20.72 -32.20
C TYR A 440 16.08 -21.11 -33.53
N ASN A 441 15.46 -20.76 -34.66
CA ASN A 441 16.08 -20.96 -35.98
C ASN A 441 17.39 -20.19 -36.13
N PHE A 442 17.41 -18.91 -35.73
CA PHE A 442 18.66 -18.14 -35.74
C PHE A 442 19.71 -18.73 -34.83
N MET A 443 19.32 -19.28 -33.67
CA MET A 443 20.25 -19.99 -32.80
C MET A 443 20.83 -21.23 -33.52
N LEU A 444 20.00 -22.03 -34.18
CA LEU A 444 20.49 -23.18 -34.94
C LEU A 444 21.43 -22.77 -36.08
N ASP A 445 21.14 -21.66 -36.79
CA ASP A 445 22.01 -21.13 -37.85
C ASP A 445 23.39 -20.74 -37.30
N LEU A 446 23.41 -19.95 -36.21
CA LEU A 446 24.63 -19.48 -35.56
C LEU A 446 25.43 -20.63 -34.92
N SER A 447 24.77 -21.71 -34.51
CA SER A 447 25.44 -22.86 -33.89
C SER A 447 26.40 -23.58 -34.83
N THR A 448 26.28 -23.39 -36.15
CA THR A 448 27.14 -24.04 -37.15
C THR A 448 28.60 -23.59 -37.07
N GLU A 449 28.85 -22.42 -36.49
CA GLU A 449 30.20 -21.88 -36.28
C GLU A 449 30.83 -22.33 -34.94
N LEU A 450 30.07 -23.05 -34.09
CA LEU A 450 30.53 -23.52 -32.78
C LEU A 450 31.29 -24.84 -32.87
N THR A 451 31.95 -25.22 -31.78
CA THR A 451 32.55 -26.55 -31.65
C THR A 451 31.48 -27.66 -31.80
N PRO A 452 31.83 -28.87 -32.29
CA PRO A 452 30.85 -29.95 -32.46
C PRO A 452 30.07 -30.31 -31.19
N GLU A 453 30.70 -30.13 -30.02
CA GLU A 453 30.08 -30.38 -28.72
C GLU A 453 29.08 -29.29 -28.34
N GLN A 454 29.45 -28.00 -28.47
CA GLN A 454 28.54 -26.88 -28.23
C GLN A 454 27.37 -26.89 -29.21
N ASN A 455 27.64 -27.15 -30.50
CA ASN A 455 26.60 -27.30 -31.53
C ASN A 455 25.59 -28.40 -31.14
N TYR A 456 26.06 -29.55 -30.67
CA TYR A 456 25.19 -30.63 -30.18
C TYR A 456 24.30 -30.15 -29.03
N HIS A 457 24.86 -29.45 -28.03
CA HIS A 457 24.07 -28.99 -26.88
C HIS A 457 23.07 -27.88 -27.23
N VAL A 458 23.39 -27.01 -28.19
CA VAL A 458 22.41 -26.04 -28.72
C VAL A 458 21.24 -26.77 -29.36
N HIS A 459 21.51 -27.81 -30.16
CA HIS A 459 20.44 -28.61 -30.76
C HIS A 459 19.58 -29.32 -29.70
N VAL A 460 20.19 -29.83 -28.64
CA VAL A 460 19.45 -30.43 -27.50
C VAL A 460 18.57 -29.39 -26.81
N LEU A 461 19.12 -28.21 -26.50
CA LEU A 461 18.38 -27.11 -25.88
C LEU A 461 17.17 -26.70 -26.74
N ILE A 462 17.40 -26.42 -28.02
CA ILE A 462 16.34 -25.99 -28.94
C ILE A 462 15.28 -27.08 -29.12
N PHE A 463 15.67 -28.34 -29.18
CA PHE A 463 14.73 -29.44 -29.28
C PHE A 463 13.76 -29.49 -28.08
N GLU A 464 14.27 -29.34 -26.87
CA GLU A 464 13.48 -29.36 -25.65
C GLU A 464 12.57 -28.10 -25.56
N LEU A 465 13.07 -26.92 -25.95
CA LEU A 465 12.26 -25.70 -26.09
C LEU A 465 11.11 -25.85 -27.09
N THR A 466 11.29 -26.68 -28.11
CA THR A 466 10.30 -26.90 -29.17
C THR A 466 9.23 -27.91 -28.76
N LEU A 467 9.61 -28.92 -27.98
CA LEU A 467 8.68 -29.92 -27.47
C LEU A 467 7.89 -29.45 -26.25
N TYR A 468 8.35 -28.39 -25.58
CA TYR A 468 7.63 -27.81 -24.46
C TYR A 468 6.28 -27.23 -24.91
N LYS A 469 5.21 -27.96 -24.58
CA LYS A 469 3.86 -27.41 -24.52
C LYS A 469 3.65 -26.89 -23.10
N PRO A 470 3.36 -25.60 -22.90
CA PRO A 470 3.15 -25.04 -21.57
C PRO A 470 1.99 -25.68 -20.79
N ASP A 471 1.19 -26.55 -21.40
CA ASP A 471 -0.13 -26.84 -20.87
C ASP A 471 -0.62 -28.28 -21.06
N ASN A 472 -0.55 -29.03 -19.95
CA ASN A 472 -1.62 -29.96 -19.55
C ASN A 472 -2.11 -29.69 -18.11
N PHE A 473 -1.58 -28.68 -17.39
CA PHE A 473 -1.94 -28.43 -15.99
C PHE A 473 -2.72 -27.12 -15.77
N MET A 474 -2.46 -26.03 -16.49
CA MET A 474 -3.25 -24.78 -16.35
C MET A 474 -4.43 -24.74 -17.33
N HIS A 475 -4.30 -25.35 -18.51
CA HIS A 475 -5.39 -25.51 -19.48
C HIS A 475 -6.63 -26.23 -18.92
N TYR A 476 -6.42 -27.23 -18.04
CA TYR A 476 -7.49 -28.01 -17.39
C TYR A 476 -8.24 -27.22 -16.29
N LEU A 477 -7.63 -26.15 -15.76
CA LEU A 477 -8.18 -25.34 -14.67
C LEU A 477 -8.85 -24.05 -15.14
N PHE A 478 -8.42 -23.46 -16.25
CA PHE A 478 -8.85 -22.11 -16.64
C PHE A 478 -9.40 -21.95 -18.06
N GLY A 479 -9.37 -22.99 -18.92
CA GLY A 479 -10.12 -22.97 -20.18
C GLY A 479 -9.77 -21.84 -21.15
N PHE A 480 -8.52 -21.38 -21.17
CA PHE A 480 -8.06 -20.41 -22.17
C PHE A 480 -7.74 -21.14 -23.48
N ASP A 481 -8.49 -20.88 -24.54
CA ASP A 481 -8.08 -21.21 -25.90
C ASP A 481 -6.81 -20.40 -26.24
N SER A 482 -5.66 -21.04 -26.41
CA SER A 482 -4.44 -20.36 -26.85
C SER A 482 -4.45 -20.23 -28.38
N ASP A 483 -4.91 -19.09 -28.89
CA ASP A 483 -4.86 -18.70 -30.32
C ASP A 483 -3.42 -18.53 -30.87
N ASP A 484 -2.38 -18.73 -30.04
CA ASP A 484 -0.96 -18.45 -30.38
C ASP A 484 -0.13 -19.72 -30.72
N ASN A 485 -0.75 -20.86 -31.03
CA ASN A 485 -0.01 -22.06 -31.48
C ASN A 485 0.46 -21.93 -32.95
N ASP A 486 1.78 -21.78 -33.15
CA ASP A 486 2.42 -21.82 -34.47
C ASP A 486 2.89 -23.25 -34.81
N ASP A 487 1.92 -24.14 -35.04
CA ASP A 487 2.16 -25.56 -35.33
C ASP A 487 3.07 -25.74 -36.56
N GLU A 488 2.96 -24.88 -37.57
CA GLU A 488 3.80 -24.90 -38.77
C GLU A 488 5.26 -24.55 -38.44
N GLY A 489 5.49 -23.48 -37.66
CA GLY A 489 6.82 -23.11 -37.18
C GLY A 489 7.45 -24.21 -36.32
N GLN A 490 6.66 -24.84 -35.46
CA GLN A 490 7.09 -25.97 -34.64
C GLN A 490 7.49 -27.17 -35.51
N GLU A 491 6.66 -27.57 -36.48
CA GLU A 491 6.94 -28.69 -37.36
C GLU A 491 8.18 -28.47 -38.23
N LYS A 492 8.38 -27.25 -38.74
CA LYS A 492 9.59 -26.86 -39.47
C LYS A 492 10.84 -27.04 -38.62
N LEU A 493 10.80 -26.58 -37.36
CA LEU A 493 11.95 -26.70 -36.45
C LEU A 493 12.25 -28.16 -36.12
N LEU A 494 11.23 -28.96 -35.81
CA LEU A 494 11.37 -30.39 -35.54
C LEU A 494 11.93 -31.13 -36.75
N THR A 495 11.47 -30.81 -37.97
CA THR A 495 11.96 -31.41 -39.21
C THR A 495 13.44 -31.08 -39.46
N ARG A 496 13.84 -29.84 -39.17
CA ARG A 496 15.24 -29.41 -39.23
C ARG A 496 16.12 -30.19 -38.25
N ILE A 497 15.66 -30.41 -37.02
CA ILE A 497 16.41 -31.18 -36.02
C ILE A 497 16.47 -32.67 -36.41
N LYS A 498 15.38 -33.25 -36.92
CA LYS A 498 15.31 -34.64 -37.41
C LYS A 498 16.31 -34.92 -38.53
N THR A 499 16.49 -33.95 -39.43
CA THR A 499 17.37 -34.08 -40.60
C THR A 499 18.83 -33.73 -40.30
N HIS A 500 19.17 -33.31 -39.07
CA HIS A 500 20.52 -32.91 -38.68
C HIS A 500 21.56 -34.02 -38.89
N HIS A 501 22.70 -33.73 -39.51
CA HIS A 501 23.70 -34.72 -39.94
C HIS A 501 24.40 -35.48 -38.77
N SER A 502 24.46 -34.90 -37.58
CA SER A 502 25.08 -35.53 -36.40
C SER A 502 24.29 -36.73 -35.88
N ILE A 503 24.94 -37.90 -35.82
CA ILE A 503 24.39 -39.15 -35.25
C ILE A 503 23.97 -38.94 -33.79
N LYS A 504 24.73 -38.15 -33.01
CA LYS A 504 24.40 -37.87 -31.61
C LYS A 504 23.09 -37.08 -31.47
N VAL A 505 22.89 -36.06 -32.31
CA VAL A 505 21.64 -35.27 -32.33
C VAL A 505 20.46 -36.16 -32.72
N LYS A 506 20.60 -36.97 -33.77
CA LYS A 506 19.57 -37.93 -34.20
C LYS A 506 19.21 -38.95 -33.10
N ALA A 507 20.23 -39.48 -32.42
CA ALA A 507 20.02 -40.45 -31.33
C ALA A 507 19.29 -39.82 -30.13
N TYR A 508 19.63 -38.58 -29.76
CA TYR A 508 18.95 -37.84 -28.70
C TYR A 508 17.48 -37.58 -29.07
N HIS A 509 17.23 -37.10 -30.30
CA HIS A 509 15.89 -36.90 -30.83
C HIS A 509 15.04 -38.16 -30.70
N SER A 510 15.52 -39.32 -31.18
CA SER A 510 14.78 -40.59 -31.09
C SER A 510 14.47 -40.99 -29.64
N LYS A 511 15.40 -40.74 -28.71
CA LYS A 511 15.21 -41.05 -27.29
C LYS A 511 14.18 -40.15 -26.61
N CYS A 512 14.15 -38.86 -26.95
CA CYS A 512 13.21 -37.91 -26.34
C CYS A 512 11.82 -37.98 -26.97
N VAL A 513 11.69 -38.26 -28.28
CA VAL A 513 10.38 -38.57 -28.88
C VAL A 513 9.73 -39.75 -28.16
N LEU A 514 10.50 -40.81 -27.85
CA LEU A 514 9.98 -41.92 -27.05
C LEU A 514 9.54 -41.46 -25.65
N ARG A 515 10.32 -40.62 -24.94
CA ARG A 515 9.90 -40.11 -23.62
C ARG A 515 8.63 -39.26 -23.65
N HIS A 516 8.48 -38.43 -24.68
CA HIS A 516 7.30 -37.56 -24.84
C HIS A 516 6.05 -38.33 -25.27
N VAL A 517 6.21 -39.41 -26.05
CA VAL A 517 5.11 -40.30 -26.47
C VAL A 517 4.62 -41.20 -25.32
N TYR A 518 5.45 -41.45 -24.30
CA TYR A 518 5.15 -42.38 -23.19
C TYR A 518 4.85 -41.71 -21.83
N ASP A 519 4.48 -40.42 -21.78
CA ASP A 519 3.96 -39.73 -20.58
C ASP A 519 4.71 -40.03 -19.26
N LEU A 520 6.03 -39.98 -19.27
CA LEU A 520 6.80 -39.94 -18.02
C LEU A 520 6.80 -38.52 -17.48
N TYR A 521 5.77 -38.20 -16.71
CA TYR A 521 5.56 -36.93 -16.00
C TYR A 521 6.84 -36.39 -15.33
N TYR A 522 7.12 -35.12 -15.58
CA TYR A 522 8.23 -34.32 -15.03
C TYR A 522 8.11 -34.01 -13.52
N GLU A 523 7.35 -34.78 -12.73
CA GLU A 523 7.05 -34.48 -11.31
C GLU A 523 8.24 -34.56 -10.35
N LYS A 524 9.39 -35.13 -10.75
CA LYS A 524 10.47 -35.48 -9.79
C LYS A 524 11.63 -34.50 -9.64
N PHE A 525 11.66 -33.37 -10.34
CA PHE A 525 12.86 -32.50 -10.34
C PHE A 525 12.69 -31.15 -9.64
N LYS A 526 11.69 -31.02 -8.75
CA LYS A 526 11.43 -29.79 -7.96
C LYS A 526 12.44 -29.47 -6.85
N TYR A 527 13.51 -30.26 -6.70
CA TYR A 527 14.56 -30.04 -5.71
C TYR A 527 15.93 -30.40 -6.28
N VAL A 528 16.64 -29.39 -6.79
CA VAL A 528 18.11 -29.31 -6.71
C VAL A 528 18.43 -27.94 -6.14
#